data_AF-A0A840VTC4-F1
#
_entry.id   AF-A0A840VTC4-F1
#
_cell.length_a   1.000
_cell.length_b   1.000
_cell.length_c   1.000
_cell.angle_alpha   90.00
_cell.angle_beta   90.00
_cell.angle_gamma   90.00
#
_symmetry.space_group_name_H-M   'P 1'
#
loop_
_entity.id
_entity.type
_entity.pdbx_description
1 polymer ?
#
loop_
_entity_poly.entity_id
_entity_poly.type
_entity_poly.pdbx_seq_one_letter_code
_entity_poly.pdbx_strand_id
1 'polypeptide(L)'
;MDDLALGLRRLGAAETRQQLVDAVWNLRDSAYDSPQLWTALTPETLFQALAEELEQVPDDSGQPLVHVLASALEKVLGPRLPG
;
A
#
# COMPACT_ATOMS: atom_id res chain seq x y z
N MET A 1 -12.45 -13.08 8.76
CA MET A 1 -11.02 -12.85 9.07
C MET A 1 -10.68 -11.49 8.49
N ASP A 2 -9.72 -10.78 9.06
CA ASP A 2 -9.42 -9.40 8.68
C ASP A 2 -8.61 -9.40 7.36
N ASP A 3 -9.25 -9.73 6.24
CA ASP A 3 -8.62 -9.99 4.94
C ASP A 3 -7.85 -8.76 4.42
N LEU A 4 -8.30 -7.56 4.80
CA LEU A 4 -7.57 -6.32 4.59
C LEU A 4 -6.26 -6.30 5.38
N ALA A 5 -6.28 -6.59 6.68
CA ALA A 5 -5.08 -6.58 7.51
C ALA A 5 -4.05 -7.64 7.05
N LEU A 6 -4.52 -8.80 6.59
CA LEU A 6 -3.66 -9.81 5.97
C LEU A 6 -3.08 -9.34 4.63
N GLY A 7 -3.90 -8.70 3.79
CA GLY A 7 -3.48 -8.12 2.52
C GLY A 7 -2.42 -7.03 2.69
N LEU A 8 -2.61 -6.12 3.65
CA LEU A 8 -1.65 -5.07 3.98
C LEU A 8 -0.32 -5.64 4.48
N ARG A 9 -0.34 -6.64 5.38
CA ARG A 9 0.89 -7.31 5.83
C ARG A 9 1.67 -7.96 4.68
N ARG A 10 0.97 -8.56 3.71
CA ARG A 10 1.60 -9.15 2.52
C ARG A 10 2.16 -8.08 1.59
N LEU A 11 1.51 -6.92 1.52
CA LEU A 11 1.95 -5.79 0.74
C LEU A 11 3.25 -5.20 1.29
N GLY A 12 3.33 -4.90 2.59
CA GLY A 12 4.53 -4.39 3.24
C GLY A 12 5.71 -5.37 3.24
N ALA A 13 5.44 -6.67 3.14
CA ALA A 13 6.45 -7.72 3.03
C ALA A 13 6.88 -8.03 1.59
N ALA A 14 6.37 -7.32 0.57
CA ALA A 14 6.74 -7.56 -0.81
C ALA A 14 8.16 -7.05 -1.11
N GLU A 15 9.03 -7.93 -1.58
CA GLU A 15 10.42 -7.60 -1.95
C GLU A 15 10.61 -7.57 -3.47
N THR A 16 9.71 -8.23 -4.22
CA THR A 16 9.75 -8.32 -5.68
C THR A 16 8.52 -7.70 -6.32
N ARG A 17 8.66 -7.30 -7.60
CA ARG A 17 7.53 -6.82 -8.40
C ARG A 17 6.38 -7.82 -8.43
N GLN A 18 6.68 -9.11 -8.54
CA GLN A 18 5.64 -10.14 -8.64
C GLN A 18 4.88 -10.29 -7.32
N GLN A 19 5.58 -10.33 -6.19
CA GLN A 19 4.96 -10.32 -4.86
C GLN A 19 4.11 -9.07 -4.62
N LEU A 20 4.55 -7.89 -5.10
CA LEU A 20 3.76 -6.66 -5.00
C LEU A 20 2.46 -6.76 -5.81
N VAL A 21 2.54 -7.19 -7.06
CA VAL A 21 1.35 -7.35 -7.93
C VAL A 21 0.38 -8.36 -7.33
N ASP A 22 0.89 -9.49 -6.83
CA ASP A 22 0.07 -10.51 -6.18
C ASP A 22 -0.56 -9.98 -4.89
N ALA A 23 0.17 -9.23 -4.08
CA ALA A 23 -0.34 -8.60 -2.86
C ALA A 23 -1.44 -7.57 -3.17
N VAL A 24 -1.25 -6.73 -4.20
CA VAL A 24 -2.26 -5.75 -4.64
C VAL A 24 -3.53 -6.45 -5.15
N TRP A 25 -3.40 -7.54 -5.91
CA TRP A 25 -4.58 -8.30 -6.36
C TRP A 25 -5.34 -8.93 -5.20
N ASN A 26 -4.63 -9.57 -4.26
CA ASN A 26 -5.25 -10.12 -3.05
C ASN A 26 -5.92 -9.01 -2.21
N LEU A 27 -5.28 -7.84 -2.13
CA LEU A 27 -5.83 -6.69 -1.43
C LEU A 27 -7.12 -6.23 -2.12
N ARG A 28 -7.14 -6.06 -3.45
CA ARG A 28 -8.34 -5.70 -4.22
C ARG A 28 -9.50 -6.64 -3.96
N ASP A 29 -9.27 -7.93 -3.80
CA ASP A 29 -10.36 -8.88 -3.51
C ASP A 29 -11.04 -8.56 -2.17
N SER A 30 -10.31 -8.05 -1.17
CA SER A 30 -10.92 -7.55 0.08
C SER A 30 -11.84 -6.34 -0.11
N ALA A 31 -11.67 -5.58 -1.21
CA ALA A 31 -12.56 -4.46 -1.54
C ALA A 31 -13.97 -4.91 -1.92
N TYR A 32 -14.10 -6.14 -2.45
CA TYR A 32 -15.39 -6.74 -2.73
C TYR A 32 -16.14 -7.05 -1.42
N ASP A 33 -15.43 -7.58 -0.43
CA ASP A 33 -16.01 -7.97 0.86
C ASP A 33 -16.19 -6.80 1.83
N SER A 34 -15.37 -5.74 1.72
CA SER A 34 -15.37 -4.59 2.63
C SER A 34 -15.09 -3.26 1.89
N PRO A 35 -15.97 -2.83 0.99
CA PRO A 35 -15.77 -1.64 0.16
C PRO A 35 -15.60 -0.34 0.97
N GLN A 36 -16.19 -0.27 2.17
CA GLN A 36 -16.06 0.87 3.08
C GLN A 36 -14.62 1.13 3.55
N LEU A 37 -13.74 0.12 3.51
CA LEU A 37 -12.33 0.28 3.89
C LEU A 37 -11.49 0.87 2.74
N TRP A 38 -12.05 0.91 1.54
CA TRP A 38 -11.39 1.39 0.32
C TRP A 38 -11.81 2.79 -0.09
N THR A 39 -12.77 3.41 0.61
CA THR A 39 -13.27 4.76 0.26
C THR A 39 -12.20 5.84 0.38
N ALA A 40 -11.16 5.60 1.18
CA ALA A 40 -10.01 6.47 1.29
C ALA A 40 -9.05 6.36 0.09
N LEU A 41 -9.09 5.25 -0.67
CA LEU A 41 -8.24 5.05 -1.85
C LEU A 41 -8.83 5.75 -3.06
N THR A 42 -8.38 6.98 -3.29
CA THR A 42 -8.61 7.76 -4.51
C THR A 42 -7.29 7.95 -5.27
N PRO A 43 -7.33 8.28 -6.58
CA PRO A 43 -6.12 8.64 -7.31
C PRO A 43 -5.31 9.75 -6.60
N GLU A 44 -6.00 10.77 -6.09
CA GLU A 44 -5.38 11.89 -5.38
C GLU A 44 -4.64 11.44 -4.11
N THR A 45 -5.31 10.69 -3.24
CA THR A 45 -4.70 10.18 -2.00
C THR A 45 -3.52 9.24 -2.27
N LEU A 46 -3.60 8.43 -3.32
CA LEU A 46 -2.51 7.55 -3.74
C LEU A 46 -1.31 8.34 -4.25
N PHE A 47 -1.52 9.33 -5.14
CA PHE A 47 -0.42 10.15 -5.65
C PHE A 47 0.21 11.03 -4.57
N GLN A 48 -0.58 11.53 -3.63
CA GLN A 48 -0.06 12.27 -2.49
C GLN A 48 0.81 11.37 -1.61
N ALA A 49 0.32 10.18 -1.21
CA ALA A 49 1.10 9.24 -0.41
C ALA A 49 2.37 8.78 -1.14
N LEU A 50 2.29 8.57 -2.46
CA LEU A 50 3.44 8.21 -3.28
C LEU A 50 4.49 9.34 -3.33
N ALA A 51 4.06 10.59 -3.49
CA ALA A 51 4.97 11.74 -3.47
C ALA A 51 5.66 11.87 -2.10
N GLU A 52 4.90 11.75 -1.01
CA GLU A 52 5.47 11.76 0.34
C GLU A 52 6.50 10.65 0.56
N GLU A 53 6.24 9.42 0.09
CA GLU A 53 7.22 8.33 0.20
C GLU A 53 8.47 8.60 -0.63
N LEU A 54 8.31 9.06 -1.88
CA LEU A 54 9.43 9.38 -2.77
C LEU A 54 10.33 10.49 -2.21
N GLU A 55 9.77 11.49 -1.51
CA GLU A 55 10.55 12.52 -0.82
C GLU A 55 11.42 11.97 0.32
N GLN A 56 11.04 10.84 0.92
CA GLN A 56 11.82 10.18 1.97
C GLN A 56 12.91 9.25 1.42
N VAL A 57 12.87 8.91 0.12
CA VAL A 57 13.85 8.04 -0.53
C VAL A 57 15.12 8.86 -0.82
N PRO A 58 16.28 8.49 -0.26
CA PRO A 58 17.54 9.13 -0.64
C PRO A 58 17.83 8.88 -2.13
N ASP A 59 18.26 9.93 -2.85
CA ASP A 59 18.54 9.90 -4.31
C ASP A 59 19.46 8.74 -4.75
N ASP A 60 20.31 8.22 -3.86
CA ASP A 60 21.31 7.19 -4.13
C ASP A 60 21.00 5.82 -3.48
N SER A 61 19.79 5.66 -2.92
CA SER A 61 19.45 4.49 -2.10
C SER A 61 19.21 3.21 -2.90
N GLY A 62 18.98 3.30 -4.22
CA GLY A 62 18.54 2.16 -5.02
C GLY A 62 17.31 1.45 -4.47
N GLN A 63 16.54 2.12 -3.59
CA GLN A 63 15.41 1.51 -2.91
C GLN A 63 14.44 0.96 -3.95
N PRO A 64 14.07 -0.32 -3.87
CA PRO A 64 13.12 -0.91 -4.79
C PRO A 64 11.85 -0.07 -4.81
N LEU A 65 11.44 0.36 -6.01
CA LEU A 65 10.12 0.98 -6.28
C LEU A 65 8.97 0.19 -5.62
N VAL A 66 9.18 -1.11 -5.41
CA VAL A 66 8.35 -2.04 -4.65
C VAL A 66 8.04 -1.55 -3.23
N HIS A 67 9.03 -1.13 -2.45
CA HIS A 67 8.83 -0.67 -1.07
C HIS A 67 8.09 0.66 -1.02
N VAL A 68 8.44 1.59 -1.91
CA VAL A 68 7.77 2.91 -2.01
C VAL A 68 6.29 2.72 -2.31
N LEU A 69 5.95 1.85 -3.26
CA LEU A 69 4.56 1.56 -3.62
C LEU A 69 3.81 0.84 -2.50
N ALA A 70 4.46 -0.09 -1.81
CA ALA A 70 3.87 -0.78 -0.67
C ALA A 70 3.56 0.20 0.48
N SER A 71 4.50 1.05 0.87
CA SER A 71 4.32 2.05 1.93
C SER A 71 3.22 3.06 1.58
N ALA A 72 3.17 3.54 0.34
CA ALA A 72 2.14 4.48 -0.09
C ALA A 72 0.73 3.87 0.00
N LEU A 73 0.58 2.61 -0.40
CA LEU A 73 -0.70 1.89 -0.29
C LEU A 73 -1.06 1.58 1.17
N GLU A 74 -0.09 1.23 2.02
CA GLU A 74 -0.31 1.05 3.46
C GLU A 74 -0.75 2.35 4.13
N LYS A 75 -0.18 3.51 3.77
CA LYS A 75 -0.61 4.82 4.28
C LYS A 75 -2.06 5.15 3.95
N VAL A 76 -2.52 4.77 2.75
CA VAL A 76 -3.87 5.10 2.27
C VAL A 76 -4.92 4.13 2.79
N LEU A 77 -4.59 2.83 2.81
CA LEU A 77 -5.53 1.75 3.14
C LEU A 77 -5.42 1.26 4.59
N GLY A 78 -4.32 1.58 5.28
CA GLY A 78 -4.12 1.24 6.68
C GLY A 78 -5.08 2.01 7.58
N PRO A 79 -5.52 1.42 8.70
CA PRO A 79 -6.23 2.19 9.73
C PRO A 79 -5.32 3.33 10.14
N ARG A 80 -5.81 4.57 10.02
CA ARG A 80 -5.10 5.74 10.57
C ARG A 80 -4.98 5.52 12.07
N LEU A 81 -3.84 4.97 12.52
CA LEU A 81 -3.52 4.93 13.93
C LEU A 81 -3.49 6.40 14.39
N PRO A 82 -4.33 6.81 15.35
CA PRO A 82 -4.15 8.11 15.97
C PRO A 82 -2.77 8.10 16.63
N GLY A 83 -1.93 9.05 16.24
CA GLY A 83 -0.66 9.33 16.92
C GLY A 83 -0.86 9.80 18.34
#